data_AF-A0AAW0RQA5-F1
#
_entry.id   AF-A0AAW0RQA5-F1
#
_cell.length_a   1.000
_cell.length_b   1.000
_cell.length_c   1.000
_cell.angle_alpha   90.00
_cell.angle_beta   90.00
_cell.angle_gamma   90.00
#
_symmetry.space_group_name_H-M   'P 1'
#
loop_
_entity.id
_entity.type
_entity.pdbx_description
1 polymer ?
#
loop_
_entity_poly.entity_id
_entity_poly.type
_entity_poly.pdbx_seq_one_letter_code
_entity_poly.pdbx_strand_id
1 'polypeptide(L)'
;MALSSSPTPVGDVDALIAQLQAIVADPKRFAAAAAIDDITRQQLKQLTRAASVALEEPFETVQRLAYSPLPLITTRIAQRHGIFATLVAGSQQGQGPVSFDALKEATGLQDAVLESVLDYLGSQGMLSEPVRGQYVAIGLTQLMAAPLLQDAIIH
;
A
#
# COMPACT_ATOMS: atom_id res chain seq x y z
N MET A 1 -7.43 -37.49 24.41
CA MET A 1 -8.29 -37.56 23.21
C MET A 1 -7.90 -36.42 22.29
N ALA A 2 -7.09 -36.70 21.27
CA ALA A 2 -6.77 -35.72 20.23
C ALA A 2 -7.84 -35.87 19.13
N LEU A 3 -8.62 -34.81 18.90
CA LEU A 3 -9.57 -34.78 17.79
C LEU A 3 -8.77 -34.63 16.49
N SER A 4 -8.63 -35.74 15.78
CA SER A 4 -8.20 -35.77 14.38
C SER A 4 -9.27 -35.09 13.53
N SER A 5 -9.19 -33.78 13.34
CA SER A 5 -9.98 -33.08 12.33
C SER A 5 -9.39 -33.41 10.96
N SER A 6 -10.09 -34.24 10.18
CA SER A 6 -9.76 -34.45 8.77
C SER A 6 -9.70 -33.09 8.06
N PRO A 7 -8.69 -32.83 7.21
CA PRO A 7 -8.62 -31.58 6.48
C PRO A 7 -9.85 -31.44 5.59
N THR A 8 -10.60 -30.34 5.74
CA THR A 8 -11.64 -29.97 4.78
C THR A 8 -11.01 -29.92 3.40
N PRO A 9 -11.53 -30.62 2.39
CA PRO A 9 -10.98 -30.55 1.04
C PRO A 9 -10.98 -29.10 0.58
N VAL A 10 -9.83 -28.61 0.13
CA VAL A 10 -9.74 -27.35 -0.59
C VAL A 10 -10.62 -27.53 -1.83
N GLY A 11 -11.61 -26.65 -1.99
CA GLY A 11 -12.50 -26.67 -3.16
C GLY A 11 -11.74 -26.38 -4.45
N ASP A 12 -12.48 -26.04 -5.51
CA ASP A 12 -11.88 -25.63 -6.79
C ASP A 12 -10.97 -24.39 -6.59
N VAL A 13 -9.65 -24.60 -6.68
CA VAL A 13 -8.62 -23.57 -6.48
C VAL A 13 -8.67 -22.53 -7.59
N ASP A 14 -8.95 -22.94 -8.83
CA ASP A 14 -9.04 -22.02 -9.97
C ASP A 14 -10.24 -21.08 -9.80
N ALA A 15 -11.37 -21.62 -9.31
CA ALA A 15 -12.53 -20.81 -8.95
C ALA A 15 -12.21 -19.81 -7.84
N LEU A 16 -11.48 -20.21 -6.79
CA LEU A 16 -11.06 -19.31 -5.71
C LEU A 16 -10.14 -18.19 -6.22
N ILE A 17 -9.16 -18.52 -7.07
CA ILE A 17 -8.26 -17.54 -7.68
C ILE A 17 -9.05 -16.53 -8.51
N ALA A 18 -9.96 -16.99 -9.36
CA ALA A 18 -10.78 -16.11 -10.20
C ALA A 18 -11.67 -15.16 -9.35
N GLN A 19 -12.21 -15.66 -8.24
CA GLN A 19 -12.99 -14.84 -7.31
C GLN A 19 -12.13 -13.78 -6.61
N LEU A 20 -10.93 -14.14 -6.13
CA LEU A 20 -10.01 -13.19 -5.51
C LEU A 20 -9.55 -12.13 -6.51
N GLN A 21 -9.27 -12.50 -7.77
CA GLN A 21 -8.95 -11.54 -8.83
C GLN A 21 -10.10 -10.56 -9.09
N ALA A 22 -11.34 -11.04 -9.15
CA ALA A 22 -12.51 -10.18 -9.31
C ALA A 22 -12.67 -9.19 -8.14
N ILE A 23 -12.40 -9.63 -6.91
CA ILE A 23 -12.42 -8.77 -5.71
C ILE A 23 -11.34 -7.69 -5.80
N VAL A 24 -10.12 -8.06 -6.21
CA VAL A 24 -8.99 -7.12 -6.34
C VAL A 24 -9.25 -6.09 -7.45
N ALA A 25 -9.87 -6.50 -8.56
CA ALA A 25 -10.17 -5.63 -9.69
C ALA A 25 -11.22 -4.56 -9.38
N ASP A 26 -12.26 -4.90 -8.61
CA ASP A 26 -13.29 -3.94 -8.19
C ASP A 26 -13.83 -4.22 -6.78
N PRO A 27 -13.10 -3.82 -5.74
CA PRO A 27 -13.48 -4.07 -4.35
C PRO A 27 -14.80 -3.39 -3.96
N LYS A 28 -15.12 -2.24 -4.57
CA LYS A 28 -16.34 -1.48 -4.29
C LYS A 28 -17.57 -2.19 -4.85
N ARG A 29 -17.49 -2.67 -6.09
CA ARG A 29 -18.56 -3.45 -6.69
C ARG A 29 -18.77 -4.77 -5.98
N PHE A 30 -17.71 -5.46 -5.56
CA PHE A 30 -17.83 -6.66 -4.75
C PHE A 30 -18.57 -6.39 -3.43
N ALA A 31 -18.16 -5.37 -2.70
CA ALA A 31 -18.82 -4.96 -1.45
C ALA A 31 -20.30 -4.60 -1.64
N ALA A 32 -20.65 -3.95 -2.76
CA ALA A 32 -22.02 -3.56 -3.07
C ALA A 32 -22.88 -4.72 -3.60
N ALA A 33 -22.34 -5.58 -4.47
CA ALA A 33 -23.08 -6.62 -5.18
C ALA A 33 -23.37 -7.85 -4.31
N ALA A 34 -22.45 -8.21 -3.41
CA ALA A 34 -22.59 -9.40 -2.58
C ALA A 34 -23.24 -9.11 -1.21
N ALA A 35 -23.74 -7.89 -0.97
CA ALA A 35 -24.37 -7.45 0.29
C ALA A 35 -23.57 -7.90 1.53
N ILE A 36 -22.24 -7.89 1.42
CA ILE A 36 -21.35 -8.46 2.42
C ILE A 36 -21.31 -7.50 3.60
N ASP A 37 -21.77 -7.98 4.75
CA ASP A 37 -21.68 -7.22 6.00
C ASP A 37 -20.22 -7.05 6.44
N ASP A 38 -20.02 -6.14 7.40
CA ASP A 38 -18.66 -5.85 7.88
C ASP A 38 -18.01 -7.06 8.55
N ILE A 39 -18.79 -7.96 9.16
CA ILE A 39 -18.28 -9.19 9.79
C ILE A 39 -17.65 -10.09 8.72
N THR A 40 -18.41 -10.40 7.67
CA THR A 40 -17.95 -11.26 6.58
C THR A 40 -16.79 -10.63 5.84
N ARG A 41 -16.80 -9.30 5.64
CA ARG A 41 -15.68 -8.55 5.07
C ARG A 41 -14.41 -8.71 5.91
N GLN A 42 -14.50 -8.57 7.23
CA GLN A 42 -13.35 -8.73 8.12
C GLN A 42 -12.84 -10.17 8.11
N GLN A 43 -13.74 -11.16 8.13
CA GLN A 43 -13.36 -12.56 8.07
C GLN A 43 -12.63 -12.90 6.76
N LEU A 44 -13.12 -12.39 5.62
CA LEU A 44 -12.45 -12.56 4.33
C LEU A 44 -11.03 -11.96 4.34
N LYS A 45 -10.87 -10.74 4.90
CA LYS A 45 -9.55 -10.11 5.05
C LYS A 45 -8.62 -10.92 5.96
N GLN A 46 -9.13 -11.47 7.06
CA GLN A 46 -8.33 -12.27 7.98
C GLN A 46 -7.88 -13.59 7.33
N LEU A 47 -8.79 -14.29 6.66
CA LEU A 47 -8.50 -15.56 6.00
C LEU A 47 -7.54 -15.40 4.82
N THR A 48 -7.74 -14.38 3.98
CA THR A 48 -6.81 -14.08 2.87
C THR A 48 -5.41 -13.74 3.37
N ARG A 49 -5.30 -12.95 4.45
CA ARG A 49 -4.02 -12.67 5.09
C ARG A 49 -3.38 -13.93 5.68
N ALA A 50 -4.15 -14.75 6.39
CA ALA A 50 -3.65 -15.99 6.99
C ALA A 50 -3.20 -16.99 5.92
N ALA A 51 -3.96 -17.13 4.83
CA ALA A 51 -3.60 -17.94 3.68
C ALA A 51 -2.32 -17.44 3.02
N SER A 52 -2.19 -16.13 2.80
CA SER A 52 -0.96 -15.53 2.27
C SER A 52 0.26 -15.88 3.12
N VAL A 53 0.16 -15.79 4.44
CA VAL A 53 1.27 -16.11 5.36
C VAL A 53 1.56 -17.61 5.40
N ALA A 54 0.53 -18.46 5.35
CA ALA A 54 0.68 -19.92 5.41
C ALA A 54 1.30 -20.51 4.13
N LEU A 55 1.20 -19.79 3.01
CA LEU A 55 1.75 -20.19 1.71
C LEU A 55 3.18 -19.68 1.48
N GLU A 56 3.74 -18.88 2.39
CA GLU A 56 5.10 -18.36 2.27
C GLU A 56 6.16 -19.47 2.38
N GLU A 57 7.19 -19.38 1.55
CA GLU A 57 8.44 -20.08 1.77
C GLU A 57 9.26 -19.43 2.89
N PRO A 58 10.19 -20.16 3.55
CA PRO A 58 10.97 -19.61 4.67
C PRO A 58 11.69 -18.30 4.36
N PHE A 59 12.22 -18.15 3.14
CA PHE A 59 12.89 -16.92 2.72
C PHE A 59 11.91 -15.75 2.53
N GLU A 60 10.74 -16.00 1.95
CA GLU A 60 9.68 -15.00 1.78
C GLU A 60 9.18 -14.49 3.14
N THR A 61 9.05 -15.37 4.13
CA THR A 61 8.73 -14.99 5.51
C THR A 61 9.80 -14.07 6.10
N VAL A 62 11.09 -14.38 5.92
CA VAL A 62 12.19 -13.52 6.39
C VAL A 62 12.12 -12.15 5.71
N GLN A 63 11.93 -12.10 4.39
CA GLN A 63 11.80 -10.85 3.66
C GLN A 63 10.63 -10.01 4.16
N ARG A 64 9.43 -10.61 4.30
CA ARG A 64 8.25 -9.90 4.81
C ARG A 64 8.52 -9.32 6.20
N LEU A 65 9.17 -10.07 7.09
CA LEU A 65 9.49 -9.59 8.43
C LEU A 65 10.55 -8.49 8.43
N ALA A 66 11.66 -8.71 7.73
CA ALA A 66 12.78 -7.77 7.63
C ALA A 66 12.38 -6.42 7.02
N TYR A 67 11.48 -6.43 6.03
CA TYR A 67 11.02 -5.24 5.33
C TYR A 67 9.70 -4.67 5.86
N SER A 68 9.04 -5.35 6.81
CA SER A 68 7.81 -4.85 7.45
C SER A 68 7.89 -3.43 8.04
N PRO A 69 9.05 -2.91 8.48
CA PRO A 69 9.14 -1.53 8.96
C PRO A 69 9.20 -0.48 7.84
N LEU A 70 9.53 -0.88 6.60
CA LEU A 70 9.77 0.06 5.50
C LEU A 70 8.58 1.00 5.23
N PRO A 71 7.30 0.54 5.16
CA PRO A 71 6.17 1.44 4.95
C PRO A 71 6.12 2.58 5.96
N LEU A 72 6.41 2.30 7.23
CA LEU A 72 6.39 3.29 8.29
C LEU A 72 7.56 4.28 8.14
N ILE A 73 8.77 3.76 7.93
CA ILE A 73 10.00 4.56 7.83
C ILE A 73 9.94 5.49 6.62
N THR A 74 9.59 4.98 5.44
CA THR A 74 9.55 5.79 4.22
C THR A 74 8.42 6.82 4.26
N THR A 75 7.26 6.47 4.82
CA THR A 75 6.17 7.43 5.03
C THR A 75 6.61 8.54 5.97
N ARG A 76 7.32 8.22 7.06
CA ARG A 76 7.83 9.23 7.99
C ARG A 76 8.88 10.14 7.35
N ILE A 77 9.79 9.59 6.55
CA ILE A 77 10.75 10.40 5.78
C ILE A 77 10.00 11.33 4.84
N ALA A 78 9.01 10.83 4.11
CA ALA A 78 8.21 11.60 3.17
C ALA A 78 7.43 12.74 3.83
N GLN A 79 6.87 12.51 5.02
CA GLN A 79 6.22 13.55 5.82
C GLN A 79 7.23 14.57 6.33
N ARG A 80 8.32 14.12 6.95
CA ARG A 80 9.36 14.99 7.54
C ARG A 80 10.01 15.92 6.52
N HIS A 81 10.25 15.41 5.31
CA HIS A 81 10.88 16.16 4.23
C HIS A 81 9.88 16.81 3.28
N GLY A 82 8.58 16.76 3.58
CA GLY A 82 7.55 17.48 2.82
C GLY A 82 7.23 16.89 1.44
N ILE A 83 7.63 15.65 1.13
CA ILE A 83 7.36 15.00 -0.18
C ILE A 83 5.84 15.01 -0.47
N PHE A 84 5.02 14.51 0.46
CA PHE A 84 3.58 14.46 0.25
C PHE A 84 2.95 15.85 0.12
N ALA A 85 3.41 16.82 0.93
CA ALA A 85 2.92 18.19 0.88
C ALA A 85 3.23 18.85 -0.47
N THR A 86 4.45 18.69 -0.99
CA THR A 86 4.87 19.20 -2.29
C THR A 86 4.04 18.60 -3.42
N LEU A 87 3.82 17.28 -3.41
CA LEU A 87 3.00 16.60 -4.42
C LEU A 87 1.54 17.09 -4.39
N VAL A 88 0.96 17.25 -3.20
CA VAL A 88 -0.43 17.75 -3.06
C VAL A 88 -0.54 19.19 -3.55
N ALA A 89 0.42 20.05 -3.21
CA ALA A 89 0.45 21.44 -3.66
C ALA A 89 0.52 21.54 -5.20
N GLY A 90 1.41 20.77 -5.84
CA GLY A 90 1.53 20.74 -7.31
C GLY A 90 0.24 20.30 -8.00
N SER A 91 -0.41 19.26 -7.48
CA SER A 91 -1.71 18.79 -8.00
C SER A 91 -2.83 19.82 -7.81
N GLN A 92 -2.88 20.52 -6.68
CA GLN A 92 -3.93 21.52 -6.38
C GLN A 92 -3.79 22.81 -7.18
N GLN A 93 -2.55 23.20 -7.52
CA GLN A 93 -2.29 24.42 -8.29
C GLN A 93 -2.47 24.24 -9.80
N GLY A 94 -2.92 23.06 -10.25
CA GLY A 94 -3.06 22.76 -11.69
C GLY A 94 -1.72 22.74 -12.43
N GLN A 95 -0.59 22.63 -11.71
CA GLN A 95 0.77 22.68 -12.26
C GLN A 95 1.20 21.36 -12.91
N GLY A 96 0.38 20.31 -12.79
CA GLY A 96 0.68 19.00 -13.35
C GLY A 96 1.66 18.20 -12.47
N PRO A 97 2.31 17.17 -13.03
CA PRO A 97 3.28 16.35 -12.31
C PRO A 97 4.46 17.16 -11.76
N VAL A 98 4.90 16.84 -10.55
CA VAL A 98 6.09 17.45 -9.93
C VAL A 98 7.33 16.69 -10.39
N SER A 99 8.35 17.41 -10.89
CA SER A 99 9.60 16.78 -11.33
C SER A 99 10.46 16.31 -10.16
N PHE A 100 11.35 15.36 -10.43
CA PHE A 100 12.37 14.92 -9.48
C PHE A 100 13.22 16.09 -8.95
N ASP A 101 13.66 16.99 -9.84
CA ASP A 101 14.46 18.16 -9.46
C ASP A 101 13.69 19.11 -8.53
N ALA A 102 12.39 19.32 -8.77
CA ALA A 102 11.55 20.13 -7.89
C ALA A 102 11.36 19.48 -6.51
N LEU A 103 11.19 18.16 -6.46
CA LEU A 103 11.15 17.42 -5.19
C LEU A 103 12.49 17.48 -4.45
N LYS A 104 13.61 17.35 -5.16
CA LYS A 104 14.95 17.47 -4.59
C LYS A 104 15.15 18.84 -3.96
N GLU A 105 14.81 19.91 -4.67
CA GLU A 105 14.89 21.28 -4.17
C GLU A 105 14.00 21.48 -2.93
N ALA A 106 12.76 20.99 -2.97
CA ALA A 106 11.81 21.15 -1.86
C ALA A 106 12.17 20.34 -0.61
N THR A 107 12.80 19.18 -0.77
CA THR A 107 13.03 18.21 0.33
C THR A 107 14.42 18.33 0.95
N GLY A 108 15.39 18.84 0.18
CA GLY A 108 16.81 18.88 0.56
C GLY A 108 17.45 17.49 0.71
N LEU A 109 16.80 16.42 0.23
CA LEU A 109 17.32 15.06 0.28
C LEU A 109 18.41 14.85 -0.78
N GLN A 110 19.36 13.97 -0.47
CA GLN A 110 20.32 13.50 -1.46
C GLN A 110 19.62 12.65 -2.53
N ASP A 111 20.09 12.74 -3.77
CA ASP A 111 19.45 12.14 -4.94
C ASP A 111 19.16 10.65 -4.75
N ALA A 112 20.15 9.86 -4.32
CA ALA A 112 19.98 8.42 -4.09
C ALA A 112 18.95 8.09 -3.00
N VAL A 113 18.84 8.93 -1.97
CA VAL A 113 17.85 8.75 -0.88
C VAL A 113 16.46 9.11 -1.37
N LEU A 114 16.33 10.23 -2.10
CA LEU A 114 15.06 10.66 -2.66
C LEU A 114 14.54 9.62 -3.67
N GLU A 115 15.39 9.14 -4.58
CA GLU A 115 15.06 8.10 -5.55
C GLU A 115 14.57 6.83 -4.84
N SER A 116 15.34 6.32 -3.87
CA SER A 116 14.95 5.13 -3.11
C SER A 116 13.62 5.28 -2.37
N VAL A 117 13.35 6.46 -1.81
CA VAL A 117 12.08 6.75 -1.13
C VAL A 117 10.94 6.83 -2.14
N LEU A 118 11.11 7.52 -3.26
CA LEU A 118 10.08 7.66 -4.29
C LEU A 118 9.74 6.32 -4.94
N ASP A 119 10.74 5.50 -5.27
CA ASP A 119 10.57 4.14 -5.79
C ASP A 119 9.75 3.28 -4.83
N TYR A 120 10.12 3.32 -3.55
CA TYR A 120 9.41 2.57 -2.55
C TYR A 120 7.96 3.05 -2.39
N LEU A 121 7.73 4.37 -2.26
CA LEU A 121 6.38 4.94 -2.18
C LEU A 121 5.53 4.60 -3.41
N GLY A 122 6.13 4.61 -4.60
CA GLY A 122 5.49 4.18 -5.84
C GLY A 122 5.09 2.70 -5.80
N SER A 123 5.99 1.83 -5.34
CA SER A 123 5.70 0.39 -5.19
C SER A 123 4.57 0.11 -4.20
N GLN A 124 4.39 0.97 -3.20
CA GLN A 124 3.33 0.88 -2.20
C GLN A 124 2.03 1.58 -2.62
N GLY A 125 1.97 2.13 -3.85
CA GLY A 125 0.81 2.87 -4.34
C GLY A 125 0.51 4.12 -3.50
N MET A 126 1.54 4.77 -2.96
CA MET A 126 1.42 6.01 -2.19
C MET A 126 1.60 7.26 -3.04
N LEU A 127 2.11 7.13 -4.26
CA LEU A 127 2.22 8.15 -5.29
C LEU A 127 2.13 7.49 -6.68
N SER A 128 2.02 8.29 -7.73
CA SER A 128 2.08 7.81 -9.12
C SER A 128 3.23 8.45 -9.86
N GLU A 129 3.93 7.69 -10.69
CA GLU A 129 4.95 8.16 -11.61
C GLU A 129 4.50 7.89 -13.06
N PRO A 130 3.64 8.75 -13.64
CA PRO A 130 3.13 8.53 -15.01
C PRO A 130 4.24 8.61 -16.07
N VAL A 131 5.26 9.41 -15.82
CA VAL A 131 6.44 9.57 -16.66
C VAL A 131 7.65 9.53 -15.74
N ARG A 132 8.72 8.87 -16.17
CA ARG A 132 9.95 8.75 -15.38
C ARG A 132 10.42 10.14 -14.90
N GLY A 133 10.65 10.27 -13.60
CA GLY A 133 11.06 11.50 -12.94
C GLY A 133 9.93 12.53 -12.76
N GLN A 134 8.67 12.16 -12.99
CA GLN A 134 7.50 13.02 -12.79
C GLN A 134 6.50 12.33 -11.87
N TYR A 135 6.15 12.99 -10.78
CA TYR A 135 5.39 12.38 -9.69
C TYR A 135 4.09 13.13 -9.44
N VAL A 136 3.03 12.39 -9.13
CA VAL A 136 1.68 12.93 -8.94
C VAL A 136 1.09 12.43 -7.63
N ALA A 137 0.44 13.34 -6.90
CA ALA A 137 -0.36 12.98 -5.72
C ALA A 137 -1.59 12.17 -6.13
N ILE A 138 -1.82 11.06 -5.44
CA ILE A 138 -3.03 10.24 -5.53
C ILE A 138 -3.81 10.30 -4.21
N GLY A 139 -4.93 9.58 -4.12
CA GLY A 139 -5.80 9.60 -2.93
C GLY A 139 -5.05 9.29 -1.62
N LEU A 140 -4.14 8.31 -1.64
CA LEU A 140 -3.33 7.97 -0.46
C LEU A 140 -2.29 9.05 -0.12
N THR A 141 -1.70 9.72 -1.12
CA THR A 141 -0.81 10.88 -0.90
C THR A 141 -1.51 11.99 -0.13
N GLN A 142 -2.74 12.32 -0.54
CA GLN A 142 -3.55 13.35 0.12
C GLN A 142 -3.88 12.97 1.56
N LEU A 143 -4.20 11.69 1.78
CA LEU A 143 -4.47 11.15 3.11
C LEU A 143 -3.22 11.27 4.01
N MET A 144 -2.03 10.90 3.50
CA MET A 144 -0.77 10.98 4.25
C MET A 144 -0.28 12.41 4.52
N ALA A 145 -0.76 13.40 3.74
CA ALA A 145 -0.50 14.81 3.97
C ALA A 145 -1.43 15.44 5.02
N ALA A 146 -2.51 14.76 5.42
CA ALA A 146 -3.47 15.29 6.38
C ALA A 146 -2.85 15.36 7.81
N PRO A 147 -3.04 16.46 8.57
CA PRO A 147 -2.41 16.64 9.88
C PRO A 147 -2.65 15.48 10.85
N LEU A 148 -3.88 14.97 10.92
CA LEU A 148 -4.23 13.84 11.79
C LEU A 148 -3.35 12.60 11.57
N LEU A 149 -2.95 12.33 10.32
CA LEU A 149 -2.16 11.16 9.97
C LEU A 149 -0.66 11.42 10.00
N GLN A 150 -0.24 12.68 9.92
CA GLN A 150 1.13 13.09 10.24
C GLN A 150 1.44 12.88 11.72
N ASP A 151 0.46 13.15 12.58
CA ASP A 151 0.58 13.00 14.03
C ASP A 151 0.45 11.54 14.48
N ALA A 152 -0.30 10.71 13.74
CA ALA A 152 -0.44 9.28 14.02
C ALA A 152 0.87 8.49 13.82
N ILE A 153 1.78 8.96 12.98
CA ILE A 153 3.08 8.31 12.68
C ILE A 153 4.18 8.92 13.57
N ILE A 154 3.88 9.10 14.86
CA ILE A 154 4.79 9.64 15.89
C ILE A 154 5.03 8.60 17.03
N HIS A 155 4.23 7.53 17.09
CA HIS A 155 4.29 6.48 18.12
C HIS A 155 4.57 5.10 17.52
#